data_AF-A0A920Q3B6-F1
#
_entry.id   AF-A0A920Q3B6-F1
#
_cell.length_a   1.000
_cell.length_b   1.000
_cell.length_c   1.000
_cell.angle_alpha   90.00
_cell.angle_beta   90.00
_cell.angle_gamma   90.00
#
_symmetry.space_group_name_H-M   'P 1'
#
loop_
_entity.id
_entity.type
_entity.pdbx_description
1 polymer ?
#
loop_
_entity_poly.entity_id
_entity_poly.type
_entity_poly.pdbx_seq_one_letter_code
_entity_poly.pdbx_strand_id
1 'polypeptide(L)'
;MVTAVSPSLAAAERADAEALAGELGLRWSAVETDEMTHAAYRANDADRCAHCKDALMDVLVPIAEAESATVVLGVNVDDLGDHRPGQRAAIDRGARFSPWWRPV
;
A
#
# COMPACT_ATOMS: atom_id res chain seq x y z
N MET A 1 -5.00 -9.73 -4.43
CA MET A 1 -3.83 -8.84 -4.47
C MET A 1 -4.20 -7.64 -5.30
N VAL A 2 -3.95 -6.44 -4.78
CA VAL A 2 -4.22 -5.19 -5.50
C VAL A 2 -2.90 -4.42 -5.60
N THR A 3 -2.57 -3.94 -6.79
CA THR A 3 -1.39 -3.11 -7.03
C THR A 3 -1.84 -1.70 -7.40
N ALA A 4 -1.42 -0.70 -6.63
CA ALA A 4 -1.58 0.69 -7.03
C ALA A 4 -0.63 1.02 -8.18
N VAL A 5 -1.17 1.54 -9.27
CA VAL A 5 -0.46 1.97 -10.46
C VAL A 5 -0.54 3.49 -10.49
N SER A 6 0.61 4.12 -10.59
CA SER A 6 0.74 5.56 -10.73
C SER A 6 2.03 5.86 -11.49
N PRO A 7 2.29 7.13 -11.87
CA PRO A 7 3.57 7.49 -12.49
C PRO A 7 4.80 7.20 -11.63
N SER A 8 4.63 6.90 -10.33
CA SER A 8 5.73 6.54 -9.42
C SER A 8 6.09 5.05 -9.44
N LEU A 9 5.25 4.18 -10.02
CA LEU A 9 5.50 2.74 -10.15
C LEU A 9 6.19 2.42 -11.47
N ALA A 10 7.27 1.66 -11.45
CA ALA A 10 7.90 1.22 -12.70
C ALA A 10 7.02 0.18 -13.42
N ALA A 11 6.97 0.26 -14.75
CA ALA A 11 6.18 -0.67 -15.56
C ALA A 11 6.60 -2.15 -15.37
N ALA A 12 7.90 -2.39 -15.12
CA ALA A 12 8.41 -3.72 -14.79
C ALA A 12 7.87 -4.23 -13.45
N GLU A 13 7.83 -3.39 -12.42
CA GLU A 13 7.30 -3.78 -11.09
C GLU A 13 5.81 -4.11 -11.15
N ARG A 14 5.04 -3.43 -12.01
CA ARG A 14 3.64 -3.80 -12.27
C ARG A 14 3.55 -5.21 -12.86
N ALA A 15 4.36 -5.50 -13.87
CA ALA A 15 4.37 -6.81 -14.52
C ALA A 15 4.79 -7.92 -13.54
N ASP A 16 5.81 -7.65 -12.71
CA ASP A 16 6.26 -8.56 -11.67
C ASP A 16 5.16 -8.85 -10.63
N ALA A 17 4.41 -7.81 -10.23
CA ALA A 17 3.30 -7.95 -9.28
C ALA A 17 2.15 -8.81 -9.84
N GLU A 18 1.81 -8.64 -11.12
CA GLU A 18 0.80 -9.45 -11.82
C GLU A 18 1.26 -10.92 -11.95
N ALA A 19 2.51 -11.14 -12.37
CA ALA A 19 3.10 -12.47 -12.50
C ALA A 19 3.13 -13.20 -11.14
N LEU A 20 3.60 -12.54 -10.08
CA LEU A 20 3.66 -13.10 -8.74
C LEU A 20 2.27 -13.50 -8.22
N ALA A 21 1.26 -12.66 -8.46
CA ALA A 21 -0.10 -13.00 -8.08
C ALA A 21 -0.61 -14.24 -8.82
N GLY A 22 -0.26 -14.40 -10.10
CA GLY A 22 -0.53 -15.59 -10.90
C GLY A 22 0.15 -16.85 -10.34
N GLU A 23 1.43 -16.76 -10.00
CA GLU A 23 2.20 -17.86 -9.38
C GLU A 23 1.59 -18.32 -8.05
N LEU A 24 1.08 -17.38 -7.25
CA LEU A 24 0.44 -17.65 -5.97
C LEU A 24 -1.04 -18.04 -6.08
N GLY A 25 -1.62 -18.04 -7.28
CA GLY A 25 -3.04 -18.34 -7.51
C GLY A 25 -4.00 -17.31 -6.90
N LEU A 26 -3.57 -16.06 -6.75
CA LEU A 26 -4.35 -14.97 -6.19
C LEU A 26 -5.09 -14.18 -7.28
N ARG A 27 -6.33 -13.74 -7.01
CA ARG A 27 -6.98 -12.71 -7.84
C ARG A 27 -6.12 -11.44 -7.80
N TRP A 28 -5.74 -10.94 -8.97
CA TRP A 28 -4.99 -9.69 -9.11
C TRP A 28 -5.82 -8.58 -9.74
N SER A 29 -5.61 -7.34 -9.30
CA SER A 29 -6.21 -6.15 -9.90
C SER A 29 -5.25 -4.96 -9.78
N ALA A 30 -5.09 -4.22 -10.86
CA ALA A 30 -4.45 -2.91 -10.85
C ALA A 30 -5.49 -1.83 -10.53
N VAL A 31 -5.12 -0.89 -9.67
CA VAL A 31 -5.93 0.29 -9.35
C VAL A 31 -5.09 1.54 -9.55
N GLU A 32 -5.64 2.60 -10.13
CA GLU A 32 -4.91 3.85 -10.34
C GLU A 32 -4.90 4.68 -9.04
N THR A 33 -3.75 5.26 -8.69
CA THR A 33 -3.62 6.25 -7.62
C THR A 33 -2.98 7.53 -8.15
N ASP A 34 -3.26 8.66 -7.50
CA ASP A 34 -2.97 10.00 -8.01
C ASP A 34 -2.04 10.82 -7.11
N GLU A 35 -1.24 10.18 -6.25
CA GLU A 35 -0.39 10.85 -5.27
C GLU A 35 0.59 11.85 -5.91
N MET A 36 1.00 11.62 -7.15
CA MET A 36 1.84 12.53 -7.94
C MET A 36 1.18 13.90 -8.20
N THR A 37 -0.14 13.99 -8.14
CA THR A 37 -0.89 15.26 -8.26
C THR A 37 -0.81 16.11 -6.99
N HIS A 38 -0.49 15.50 -5.85
CA HIS A 38 -0.39 16.18 -4.55
C HIS A 38 0.98 16.84 -4.36
N ALA A 39 0.98 18.15 -4.05
CA ALA A 39 2.21 18.89 -3.81
C ALA A 39 3.02 18.34 -2.63
N ALA A 40 2.34 17.88 -1.57
CA ALA A 40 2.97 17.29 -0.39
C ALA A 40 3.74 16.00 -0.72
N TYR A 41 3.19 15.14 -1.58
CA TYR A 41 3.91 13.96 -2.06
C TYR A 41 5.13 14.32 -2.91
N ARG A 42 5.00 15.32 -3.80
CA ARG A 42 6.11 15.78 -4.66
C ARG A 42 7.22 16.50 -3.90
N ALA A 43 6.94 17.03 -2.71
CA ALA A 43 7.96 17.68 -1.87
C ALA A 43 9.06 16.70 -1.45
N ASN A 44 8.75 15.40 -1.42
CA ASN A 44 9.70 14.32 -1.12
C ASN A 44 10.43 14.50 0.21
N ASP A 45 9.67 14.90 1.24
CA ASP A 45 10.13 15.02 2.61
C ASP A 45 9.91 13.71 3.41
N ALA A 46 10.09 13.78 4.74
CA ALA A 46 9.95 12.63 5.62
C ALA A 46 8.53 12.02 5.63
N ASP A 47 7.50 12.79 5.27
CA ASP A 47 6.10 12.38 5.28
C ASP A 47 5.61 11.86 3.92
N ARG A 48 6.47 11.85 2.89
CA ARG A 48 6.13 11.30 1.56
C ARG A 48 5.49 9.92 1.63
N CYS A 49 5.99 9.04 2.50
CA CYS A 49 5.43 7.70 2.63
C CYS A 49 4.02 7.68 3.24
N ALA A 50 3.66 8.67 4.06
CA ALA A 50 2.28 8.87 4.53
C ALA A 50 1.38 9.31 3.38
N HIS A 51 1.78 10.32 2.61
CA HIS A 51 0.99 10.77 1.45
C HIS A 51 0.78 9.67 0.41
N CYS A 52 1.78 8.81 0.20
CA CYS A 52 1.66 7.62 -0.64
C CYS A 52 0.58 6.66 -0.10
N LYS A 53 0.59 6.39 1.21
CA LYS A 53 -0.36 5.47 1.84
C LYS A 53 -1.76 6.06 1.94
N ASP A 54 -1.90 7.37 2.10
CA ASP A 54 -3.21 8.02 2.05
C ASP A 54 -3.87 7.83 0.68
N ALA A 55 -3.17 8.16 -0.41
CA ALA A 55 -3.68 7.97 -1.76
C ALA A 55 -4.01 6.50 -2.07
N LEU A 56 -3.16 5.56 -1.61
CA LEU A 56 -3.45 4.13 -1.71
C LEU A 56 -4.75 3.77 -0.97
N MET A 57 -4.91 4.23 0.27
CA MET A 57 -6.06 3.89 1.10
C MET A 57 -7.35 4.59 0.62
N ASP A 58 -7.27 5.75 -0.04
CA ASP A 58 -8.42 6.38 -0.71
C ASP A 58 -9.08 5.44 -1.73
N VAL A 59 -8.27 4.62 -2.40
CA VAL A 59 -8.74 3.67 -3.40
C VAL A 59 -9.07 2.31 -2.77
N LEU A 60 -8.27 1.82 -1.83
CA LEU A 60 -8.45 0.48 -1.27
C LEU A 60 -9.61 0.37 -0.28
N VAL A 61 -9.90 1.41 0.51
CA VAL A 61 -11.00 1.37 1.49
C VAL A 61 -12.35 1.05 0.84
N PRO A 62 -12.82 1.77 -0.21
CA PRO A 62 -14.11 1.47 -0.83
C PRO A 62 -14.15 0.08 -1.50
N ILE A 63 -13.01 -0.40 -2.02
CA ILE A 63 -12.90 -1.77 -2.57
C ILE A 63 -13.07 -2.80 -1.45
N ALA A 64 -12.38 -2.60 -0.32
CA ALA A 64 -12.46 -3.49 0.82
C ALA A 64 -13.87 -3.51 1.42
N GLU A 65 -14.55 -2.37 1.51
CA GLU A 65 -15.94 -2.28 1.96
C GLU A 65 -16.88 -3.05 1.02
N ALA A 66 -16.76 -2.85 -0.29
CA ALA A 66 -17.57 -3.54 -1.29
C ALA A 66 -17.36 -5.06 -1.29
N GLU A 67 -16.14 -5.53 -1.06
CA GLU A 67 -15.81 -6.96 -0.96
C GLU A 67 -16.00 -7.54 0.45
N SER A 68 -16.41 -6.73 1.46
CA SER A 68 -16.42 -7.13 2.87
C SER A 68 -15.07 -7.73 3.33
N ALA A 69 -13.98 -7.12 2.86
CA ALA A 69 -12.61 -7.56 3.05
C ALA A 69 -11.84 -6.64 4.02
N THR A 70 -10.64 -7.08 4.42
CA THR A 70 -9.68 -6.26 5.19
C THR A 70 -8.44 -6.01 4.36
N VAL A 71 -8.00 -4.75 4.29
CA VAL A 71 -6.73 -4.38 3.66
C VAL A 71 -5.57 -4.89 4.52
N VAL A 72 -4.72 -5.75 3.95
CA VAL A 72 -3.49 -6.23 4.60
C VAL A 72 -2.28 -5.77 3.81
N LEU A 73 -1.34 -5.10 4.49
CA LEU A 73 -0.08 -4.63 3.92
C LEU A 73 1.11 -5.41 4.47
N GLY A 74 2.12 -5.63 3.63
CA GLY A 74 3.40 -6.20 4.02
C GLY A 74 4.31 -5.20 4.75
N VAL A 75 5.16 -5.70 5.63
CA VAL A 75 6.16 -4.96 6.39
C VAL A 75 7.32 -5.89 6.74
N ASN A 76 8.54 -5.37 6.81
CA ASN A 76 9.70 -6.13 7.25
C ASN A 76 9.92 -5.99 8.77
N VAL A 77 10.67 -6.91 9.39
CA VAL A 77 10.88 -6.92 10.85
C VAL A 77 11.73 -5.72 11.32
N ASP A 78 12.68 -5.28 10.51
CA ASP A 78 13.52 -4.12 10.77
C ASP A 78 12.76 -2.80 10.71
N ASP A 79 11.65 -2.72 9.97
CA ASP A 79 10.77 -1.55 9.95
C ASP A 79 10.11 -1.24 11.30
N LEU A 80 10.15 -2.16 12.29
CA LEU A 80 9.44 -2.03 13.57
C LEU A 80 10.05 -0.98 14.51
N GLY A 81 11.32 -0.64 14.34
CA GLY A 81 12.01 0.39 15.14
C GLY A 81 12.01 1.78 14.50
N ASP A 82 11.55 1.90 13.26
CA ASP A 82 11.69 3.10 12.45
C ASP A 82 10.51 4.06 12.60
N HIS A 83 10.78 5.34 12.35
CA HIS A 83 9.71 6.33 12.14
C HIS A 83 9.04 6.07 10.78
N ARG A 84 7.86 5.42 10.81
CA ARG A 84 7.12 4.98 9.61
C ARG A 84 5.75 5.67 9.51
N PRO A 85 5.68 6.97 9.14
CA PRO A 85 4.42 7.71 9.11
C PRO A 85 3.41 7.09 8.12
N GLY A 86 3.88 6.43 7.05
CA GLY A 86 3.02 5.65 6.14
C GLY A 86 2.31 4.45 6.76
N GLN A 87 2.94 3.74 7.69
CA GLN A 87 2.26 2.64 8.38
C GLN A 87 1.15 3.17 9.29
N ARG A 88 1.41 4.29 9.98
CA ARG A 88 0.41 4.98 10.80
C ARG A 88 -0.79 5.39 9.95
N ALA A 89 -0.56 6.10 8.84
CA ALA A 89 -1.60 6.52 7.91
C ALA A 89 -2.48 5.35 7.44
N ALA A 90 -1.88 4.19 7.11
CA ALA A 90 -2.63 3.01 6.73
C ALA A 90 -3.44 2.40 7.89
N ILE A 91 -2.85 2.29 9.09
CA ILE A 91 -3.52 1.75 10.29
C ILE A 91 -4.72 2.59 10.68
N ASP A 92 -4.56 3.92 10.68
CA ASP A 92 -5.62 4.86 11.06
C ASP A 92 -6.82 4.76 10.11
N ARG A 93 -6.59 4.26 8.88
CA ARG A 93 -7.60 3.97 7.85
C ARG A 93 -8.05 2.51 7.80
N GLY A 94 -7.74 1.73 8.83
CA GLY A 94 -8.24 0.38 9.01
C GLY A 94 -7.40 -0.73 8.36
N ALA A 95 -6.25 -0.43 7.76
CA ALA A 95 -5.35 -1.47 7.30
C ALA A 95 -4.83 -2.32 8.46
N ARG A 96 -4.42 -3.54 8.14
CA ARG A 96 -3.73 -4.46 9.04
C ARG A 96 -2.38 -4.85 8.45
N PHE A 97 -1.48 -5.24 9.33
CA PHE A 97 -0.19 -5.81 8.96
C PHE A 97 -0.15 -7.27 9.44
N SER A 98 0.68 -8.10 8.82
CA SER A 98 0.73 -9.56 9.04
C SER A 98 1.10 -9.97 10.49
N PRO A 99 0.28 -10.74 11.22
CA PRO A 99 0.36 -10.92 12.68
C PRO A 99 1.69 -11.45 13.25
N TRP A 100 2.60 -11.95 12.41
CA TRP A 100 4.00 -12.22 12.78
C TRP A 100 4.79 -10.96 13.20
N TRP A 101 4.20 -9.75 13.13
CA TRP A 101 4.77 -8.47 13.61
C TRP A 101 4.63 -8.21 15.11
N ARG A 102 3.79 -8.95 15.86
CA ARG A 102 3.64 -8.69 17.31
C ARG A 102 4.87 -9.24 18.04
N PRO A 103 5.62 -8.41 18.80
CA PRO A 103 6.57 -8.95 19.76
C PRO A 103 5.77 -9.75 20.80
N VAL A 104 6.16 -10.99 21.00
CA VAL A 104 5.82 -11.76 22.21
C VAL A 104 6.36 -11.05 23.44
#